data_AF-A0A7C8Z355-F1
#
_entry.id   AF-A0A7C8Z355-F1
#
_cell.length_a   1.000
_cell.length_b   1.000
_cell.length_c   1.000
_cell.angle_alpha   90.00
_cell.angle_beta   90.00
_cell.angle_gamma   90.00
#
_symmetry.space_group_name_H-M   'P 1'
#
loop_
_entity.id
_entity.type
_entity.pdbx_description
1 polymer ?
#
loop_
_entity_poly.entity_id
_entity_poly.type
_entity_poly.pdbx_seq_one_letter_code
_entity_poly.pdbx_strand_id
1 'polypeptide(L)'
;SDLNKAISIKCSGTNVDRLICAVWQKVAPPKVELMVWLALMGKLNTKDTLARKGMITEDLNACTFCNDQNEDIHHLLVSCQVSWNIWKTIAADFGQAIEPCTELKVFYGKWLRRRPPNKTA
;
A
#
# COMPACT_ATOMS: atom_id res chain seq x y z
N SER A 1 -3.13 -25.72 9.06
CA SER A 1 -4.27 -26.23 8.29
C SER A 1 -5.47 -25.28 8.20
N ASP A 2 -5.60 -24.20 9.00
CA ASP A 2 -6.91 -23.49 9.04
C ASP A 2 -6.88 -21.96 8.87
N LEU A 3 -5.76 -21.34 8.48
CA LEU A 3 -5.72 -19.89 8.16
C LEU A 3 -6.04 -19.59 6.68
N ASN A 4 -5.80 -20.56 5.80
CA ASN A 4 -5.90 -20.36 4.34
C ASN A 4 -7.32 -20.48 3.78
N LYS A 5 -8.28 -20.94 4.58
CA LYS A 5 -9.68 -21.17 4.14
C LYS A 5 -10.61 -19.99 4.43
N ALA A 6 -10.19 -19.05 5.28
CA ALA A 6 -11.02 -17.93 5.73
C ALA A 6 -10.96 -16.67 4.84
N ILE A 7 -10.03 -16.60 3.88
CA ILE A 7 -9.86 -15.40 3.04
C ILE A 7 -10.41 -15.63 1.63
N SER A 8 -11.66 -16.09 1.55
CA SER A 8 -12.45 -16.01 0.31
C SER A 8 -13.58 -15.01 0.54
N ILE A 9 -13.20 -13.74 0.66
CA ILE A 9 -14.18 -12.65 0.75
C ILE A 9 -14.83 -12.52 -0.63
N LYS A 10 -16.13 -12.85 -0.73
CA LYS A 10 -16.92 -12.49 -1.90
C LYS A 10 -17.17 -10.97 -1.84
N CYS A 11 -16.47 -10.20 -2.67
CA CYS A 11 -16.66 -8.75 -2.72
C CYS A 11 -17.93 -8.40 -3.52
N SER A 12 -18.97 -7.99 -2.79
CA SER A 12 -20.18 -7.37 -3.36
C SER A 12 -20.14 -5.87 -3.08
N GLY A 13 -19.76 -5.07 -4.10
CA GLY A 13 -20.27 -3.71 -4.27
C GLY A 13 -19.50 -2.52 -3.67
N THR A 14 -18.41 -2.09 -4.33
CA THR A 14 -17.92 -0.70 -4.58
C THR A 14 -16.52 -0.83 -5.21
N ASN A 15 -15.89 0.26 -5.69
CA ASN A 15 -14.50 0.19 -6.17
C ASN A 15 -13.52 -0.19 -5.03
N VAL A 16 -13.80 0.23 -3.80
CA VAL A 16 -12.97 -0.05 -2.61
C VAL A 16 -12.98 -1.54 -2.27
N ASP A 17 -14.13 -2.20 -2.35
CA ASP A 17 -14.21 -3.65 -2.07
C ASP A 17 -13.36 -4.46 -3.05
N ARG A 18 -13.33 -4.06 -4.33
CA ARG A 18 -12.47 -4.70 -5.33
C ARG A 18 -10.98 -4.55 -4.99
N LEU A 19 -10.55 -3.37 -4.53
CA LEU A 19 -9.15 -3.16 -4.11
C LEU A 19 -8.78 -4.05 -2.93
N ILE A 20 -9.68 -4.18 -1.95
CA ILE A 20 -9.49 -5.02 -0.76
C ILE A 20 -9.41 -6.49 -1.15
N CYS A 21 -10.29 -6.97 -2.02
CA CYS A 21 -10.25 -8.35 -2.52
C CYS A 21 -8.96 -8.68 -3.29
N ALA A 22 -8.43 -7.71 -4.04
CA ALA A 22 -7.20 -7.89 -4.81
C ALA A 22 -5.93 -8.01 -3.96
N VAL A 23 -6.00 -7.73 -2.66
CA VAL A 23 -4.86 -7.94 -1.74
C VAL A 23 -4.56 -9.41 -1.53
N TRP A 24 -5.59 -10.26 -1.46
CA TRP A 24 -5.48 -11.65 -1.04
C TRP A 24 -5.27 -12.63 -2.20
N GLN A 25 -4.40 -12.26 -3.14
CA GLN A 25 -4.15 -13.02 -4.36
C GLN A 25 -2.97 -14.02 -4.22
N LYS A 26 -2.39 -14.15 -3.02
CA LYS A 26 -1.23 -15.03 -2.71
C LYS A 26 0.00 -14.68 -3.56
N VAL A 27 0.16 -13.39 -3.78
CA VAL A 27 1.19 -12.82 -4.66
C VAL A 27 2.40 -12.30 -3.89
N ALA A 28 2.25 -12.16 -2.59
CA ALA A 28 3.29 -11.74 -1.67
C ALA A 28 3.17 -12.57 -0.38
N PRO A 29 4.20 -12.57 0.49
CA PRO A 29 4.09 -13.22 1.79
C PRO A 29 2.89 -12.68 2.59
N PRO A 30 2.21 -13.50 3.43
CA PRO A 30 1.00 -13.09 4.15
C PRO A 30 1.14 -11.81 4.98
N LYS A 31 2.34 -11.54 5.52
CA LYS A 31 2.63 -10.30 6.26
C LYS A 31 2.52 -9.06 5.38
N VAL A 32 2.94 -9.15 4.11
CA VAL A 32 2.87 -8.05 3.14
C VAL A 32 1.43 -7.83 2.71
N GLU A 33 0.68 -8.90 2.42
CA GLU A 33 -0.75 -8.81 2.11
C GLU A 33 -1.53 -8.16 3.26
N LEU A 34 -1.28 -8.58 4.51
CA LEU A 34 -1.89 -7.95 5.69
C LEU A 34 -1.54 -6.47 5.82
N MET A 35 -0.27 -6.09 5.61
CA MET A 35 0.17 -4.69 5.66
C MET A 35 -0.57 -3.84 4.60
N VAL A 36 -0.67 -4.32 3.35
CA VAL A 36 -1.38 -3.62 2.27
C VAL A 36 -2.87 -3.50 2.59
N TRP A 37 -3.48 -4.56 3.13
CA TRP A 37 -4.88 -4.50 3.57
C TRP A 37 -5.09 -3.44 4.67
N LEU A 38 -4.27 -3.45 5.72
CA LEU A 38 -4.30 -2.44 6.78
C LEU A 38 -4.11 -1.03 6.21
N ALA A 39 -3.19 -0.89 5.25
CA ALA A 39 -2.91 0.37 4.59
C ALA A 39 -4.14 0.90 3.82
N LEU A 40 -4.77 0.07 2.99
CA LEU A 40 -5.98 0.45 2.26
C LEU A 40 -7.16 0.77 3.19
N MET A 41 -7.20 0.18 4.38
CA MET A 41 -8.19 0.49 5.42
C MET A 41 -7.85 1.76 6.21
N GLY A 42 -6.71 2.41 5.98
CA GLY A 42 -6.25 3.56 6.75
C GLY A 42 -5.86 3.21 8.20
N LYS A 43 -5.51 1.95 8.46
CA LYS A 43 -5.25 1.39 9.80
C LYS A 43 -3.77 1.08 10.07
N LEU A 44 -2.87 1.48 9.16
CA LEU A 44 -1.44 1.34 9.38
C LEU A 44 -0.97 2.32 10.46
N ASN A 45 -0.15 1.87 11.40
CA ASN A 45 0.40 2.72 12.46
C ASN A 45 1.58 3.56 11.94
N THR A 46 1.28 4.57 11.14
CA THR A 46 2.26 5.60 10.75
C THR A 46 2.51 6.55 11.92
N LYS A 47 3.65 7.27 11.94
CA LYS A 47 3.91 8.23 13.03
C LYS A 47 2.83 9.31 13.15
N ASP A 48 2.27 9.80 12.04
CA ASP A 48 1.11 10.70 12.08
C ASP A 48 -0.10 10.08 12.81
N THR A 49 -0.37 8.79 12.55
CA THR A 49 -1.43 8.06 13.27
C THR A 49 -1.12 7.85 14.74
N LEU A 50 0.15 7.63 15.10
CA LEU A 50 0.60 7.51 16.49
C LEU A 50 0.50 8.85 17.24
N ALA A 51 0.87 9.95 16.58
CA ALA A 51 0.78 11.30 17.13
C ALA A 51 -0.67 11.70 17.41
N ARG A 52 -1.58 11.47 16.46
CA ARG A 52 -3.03 11.69 16.67
C ARG A 52 -3.63 10.86 17.82
N LYS A 53 -3.03 9.71 18.15
CA LYS A 53 -3.44 8.87 19.28
C LYS A 53 -2.79 9.29 20.59
N GLY A 54 -1.95 10.33 20.60
CA GLY A 54 -1.21 10.79 21.78
C GLY A 54 -0.11 9.83 22.24
N MET A 55 0.32 8.89 21.38
CA MET A 55 1.40 7.94 21.72
C MET A 55 2.80 8.52 21.49
N ILE A 56 2.92 9.49 20.59
CA ILE A 56 4.12 10.28 20.36
C ILE A 56 3.72 11.75 20.22
N THR A 57 4.68 12.67 20.34
CA THR A 57 4.44 14.10 20.11
C THR A 57 4.44 14.41 18.60
N GLU A 58 3.74 15.48 18.20
CA GLU A 58 3.57 15.85 16.78
C GLU A 58 4.90 16.22 16.11
N ASP A 59 5.87 16.76 16.84
CA ASP A 59 7.21 17.07 16.34
C ASP A 59 8.03 15.82 15.96
N LEU A 60 7.64 14.64 16.45
CA LEU A 60 8.29 13.36 16.14
C LEU A 60 7.64 12.63 14.96
N ASN A 61 6.71 13.27 14.23
CA ASN A 61 5.98 12.62 13.15
C ASN A 61 6.71 12.61 11.80
N ALA A 62 7.95 13.12 11.71
CA ALA A 62 8.73 13.15 10.47
C ALA A 62 8.90 11.74 9.85
N CYS A 63 8.78 11.67 8.52
CA CYS A 63 8.91 10.47 7.71
C CYS A 63 10.24 9.76 7.94
N THR A 64 10.18 8.48 8.31
CA THR A 64 11.39 7.68 8.56
C THR A 64 12.25 7.48 7.32
N PHE A 65 11.69 7.64 6.11
CA PHE A 65 12.41 7.44 4.85
C PHE A 65 13.10 8.71 4.36
N CYS A 66 12.40 9.85 4.28
CA CYS A 66 12.95 11.07 3.71
C CYS A 66 13.32 12.14 4.76
N ASN A 67 12.78 12.06 5.98
CA ASN A 67 12.97 13.03 7.05
C ASN A 67 12.64 14.49 6.68
N ASP A 68 11.80 14.69 5.66
CA ASP A 68 11.46 16.03 5.09
C ASP A 68 9.98 16.39 5.22
N GLN A 69 9.09 15.39 5.27
CA GLN A 69 7.64 15.54 5.39
C GLN A 69 7.11 14.66 6.53
N ASN A 70 5.89 14.89 6.98
CA ASN A 70 5.25 14.06 8.00
C ASN A 70 4.97 12.64 7.46
N GLU A 71 5.09 11.64 8.34
CA GLU A 71 4.82 10.25 8.03
C GLU A 71 3.34 9.92 8.12
N ASP A 72 2.59 10.30 7.08
CA ASP A 72 1.28 9.72 6.83
C ASP A 72 1.39 8.50 5.89
N ILE A 73 0.27 7.79 5.75
CA ILE A 73 0.20 6.56 4.95
C ILE A 73 0.40 6.78 3.44
N HIS A 74 -0.07 7.92 2.93
CA HIS A 74 -0.01 8.30 1.52
C HIS A 74 1.43 8.65 1.16
N HIS A 75 2.08 9.46 2.00
CA HIS A 75 3.48 9.79 1.90
C HIS A 75 4.35 8.54 2.01
N LEU A 76 4.25 7.81 3.13
CA LEU A 76 5.12 6.66 3.40
C LEU A 76 5.11 5.62 2.28
N LEU A 77 3.95 5.31 1.70
CA LEU A 77 3.81 4.22 0.73
C LEU A 77 3.86 4.68 -0.73
N VAL A 78 3.61 5.95 -1.04
CA VAL A 78 3.48 6.41 -2.44
C VAL A 78 4.32 7.65 -2.73
N SER A 79 4.01 8.78 -2.10
CA SER A 79 4.56 10.08 -2.52
C SER A 79 5.91 10.42 -1.89
N CYS A 80 6.39 9.66 -0.91
CA CYS A 80 7.75 9.78 -0.40
C CYS A 80 8.75 9.53 -1.54
N GLN A 81 9.79 10.38 -1.64
CA GLN A 81 10.79 10.28 -2.70
C GLN A 81 11.46 8.90 -2.75
N VAL A 82 11.70 8.27 -1.60
CA VAL A 82 12.27 6.92 -1.50
C VAL A 82 11.30 5.90 -2.07
N SER A 83 10.06 5.88 -1.59
CA SER A 83 9.01 4.95 -2.05
C SER A 83 8.69 5.14 -3.53
N TRP A 84 8.62 6.39 -4.00
CA TRP A 84 8.38 6.73 -5.40
C TRP A 84 9.49 6.23 -6.32
N ASN A 85 10.76 6.32 -5.90
CA ASN A 85 11.87 5.77 -6.66
C ASN A 85 11.76 4.25 -6.80
N ILE A 86 11.36 3.53 -5.75
CA ILE A 86 11.13 2.08 -5.81
C ILE A 86 10.03 1.77 -6.82
N TRP A 87 8.90 2.47 -6.78
CA TRP A 87 7.80 2.27 -7.74
C TRP A 87 8.25 2.52 -9.17
N LYS A 88 9.03 3.57 -9.43
CA LYS A 88 9.57 3.86 -10.77
C LYS A 88 10.48 2.75 -11.26
N THR A 89 11.37 2.23 -10.41
CA THR A 89 12.26 1.12 -10.77
C THR A 89 11.44 -0.11 -11.16
N ILE A 90 10.51 -0.52 -10.31
CA ILE A 90 9.67 -1.70 -10.58
C ILE A 90 8.82 -1.49 -11.85
N ALA A 91 8.27 -0.29 -12.05
CA ALA A 91 7.50 0.02 -13.25
C ALA A 91 8.36 -0.04 -14.51
N ALA A 92 9.60 0.47 -14.46
CA ALA A 92 10.55 0.41 -15.55
C ALA A 92 10.91 -1.04 -15.91
N ASP A 93 11.09 -1.92 -14.91
CA ASP A 93 11.32 -3.35 -15.13
C ASP A 93 10.18 -4.03 -15.90
N PHE A 94 8.96 -3.49 -15.80
CA PHE A 94 7.79 -3.95 -16.55
C PHE A 94 7.48 -3.13 -17.81
N GLY A 95 8.34 -2.18 -18.20
CA GLY A 95 8.13 -1.30 -19.36
C GLY A 95 6.96 -0.33 -19.19
N GLN A 96 6.66 0.08 -17.97
CA GLN A 96 5.50 0.92 -17.64
C GLN A 96 5.94 2.29 -17.13
N ALA A 97 5.24 3.33 -17.59
CA ALA A 97 5.34 4.66 -16.99
C ALA A 97 4.31 4.80 -15.86
N ILE A 98 4.73 5.31 -14.70
CA ILE A 98 3.84 5.66 -13.60
C ILE A 98 3.66 7.17 -13.49
N GLU A 99 2.43 7.59 -13.20
CA GLU A 99 2.10 8.99 -12.97
C GLU A 99 2.17 9.30 -11.47
N PRO A 100 2.71 10.45 -11.06
CA PRO A 100 2.65 10.89 -9.67
C PRO A 100 1.20 10.88 -9.18
N CYS A 101 0.95 10.14 -8.12
CA CYS A 101 -0.32 10.15 -7.41
C CYS A 101 0.00 10.23 -5.92
N THR A 102 -0.66 11.09 -5.17
CA THR A 102 -0.51 11.16 -3.71
C THR A 102 -1.41 10.15 -3.02
N GLU A 103 -2.57 9.85 -3.60
CA GLU A 103 -3.58 8.99 -2.97
C GLU A 103 -3.29 7.50 -3.10
N LEU A 104 -3.08 6.81 -1.96
CA LEU A 104 -2.75 5.37 -1.93
C LEU A 104 -3.77 4.50 -2.66
N LYS A 105 -5.06 4.70 -2.42
CA LYS A 105 -6.12 3.87 -3.03
C LYS A 105 -6.16 4.04 -4.56
N VAL A 106 -5.98 5.28 -5.03
CA VAL A 106 -5.95 5.61 -6.46
C VAL A 106 -4.71 4.98 -7.10
N PHE A 107 -3.55 5.17 -6.47
CA PHE A 107 -2.30 4.59 -6.94
C PHE A 107 -2.38 3.06 -7.00
N TYR A 108 -2.79 2.40 -5.93
CA TYR A 108 -2.90 0.94 -5.87
C TYR A 108 -3.90 0.39 -6.90
N GLY A 109 -5.04 1.06 -7.10
CA GLY A 109 -6.00 0.68 -8.14
C GLY A 109 -5.50 0.85 -9.57
N LYS A 110 -4.67 1.87 -9.84
CA LYS A 110 -3.94 1.99 -11.12
C LYS A 110 -2.88 0.89 -11.24
N TRP A 111 -2.13 0.64 -10.17
CA TRP A 111 -1.04 -0.34 -10.13
C TRP A 111 -1.54 -1.77 -10.42
N LEU A 112 -2.62 -2.20 -9.77
CA LEU A 112 -3.20 -3.53 -9.97
C LEU A 112 -3.63 -3.79 -11.41
N ARG A 113 -4.17 -2.78 -12.10
CA ARG A 113 -4.58 -2.91 -13.51
C ARG A 113 -3.41 -3.10 -14.47
N ARG A 114 -2.21 -2.69 -14.05
CA ARG A 114 -1.01 -2.76 -14.88
C ARG A 114 -0.16 -3.99 -14.56
N ARG A 115 -0.54 -4.83 -13.61
CA ARG A 115 0.26 -5.99 -13.24
C ARG A 115 0.41 -6.93 -14.44
N PRO A 116 1.64 -7.26 -14.89
CA PRO A 116 1.80 -8.29 -15.90
C PRO A 116 1.31 -9.63 -15.33
N PRO A 117 0.66 -10.49 -16.14
CA PRO A 117 0.24 -11.81 -15.70
C PRO A 117 1.47 -12.53 -15.12
N ASN A 118 1.28 -13.21 -13.98
CA ASN A 118 2.35 -14.03 -13.38
C ASN A 118 2.92 -14.92 -14.48
N LYS A 119 4.20 -14.78 -14.79
CA LYS A 119 4.93 -15.81 -15.52
C LYS A 119 4.95 -17.01 -14.57
N THR A 120 4.04 -17.97 -14.77
CA THR A 120 4.16 -19.30 -14.18
C THR A 120 5.54 -19.81 -14.59
N ALA A 121 6.43 -19.93 -13.62
CA ALA A 121 7.65 -20.72 -13.74
C ALA A 121 7.27 -22.20 -13.86
#